data_AF-A0A3B9HRX5-F1
#
_entry.id   AF-A0A3B9HRX5-F1
#
_cell.length_a   1.000
_cell.length_b   1.000
_cell.length_c   1.000
_cell.angle_alpha   90.00
_cell.angle_beta   90.00
_cell.angle_gamma   90.00
#
_symmetry.space_group_name_H-M   'P 1'
#
loop_
_entity.id
_entity.type
_entity.pdbx_description
1 polymer ?
#
loop_
_entity_poly.entity_id
_entity_poly.type
_entity_poly.pdbx_seq_one_letter_code
_entity_poly.pdbx_strand_id
1 'polypeptide(L)'
;MLIVFFVIAAAMLDRTVCAAAQLQAGDIKVAKLLSRAKQASEAGDMSGAEVLWSKARTFNPSLARPAWLDQVIEPNPYREPTLEEMLAAISQMPYLEAKSLLEALLTKEPSNRPLRELYFRLAKENLDEDAVASQLSLLYPNHYLMRFLRYFLVLIIFLAVAWQTVKLYDDYHSS
;
A
#
# COMPACT_ATOMS: atom_id res chain seq x y z
N MET A 1 66.00 3.51 7.38
CA MET A 1 64.94 3.64 8.41
C MET A 1 64.04 4.88 8.25
N LEU A 2 64.11 5.64 7.15
CA LEU A 2 63.27 6.85 6.96
C LEU A 2 61.95 6.58 6.20
N ILE A 3 61.89 5.49 5.43
CA ILE A 3 60.73 5.14 4.59
C ILE A 3 59.57 4.55 5.41
N VAL A 4 59.87 3.85 6.51
CA VAL A 4 58.84 3.19 7.36
C VAL A 4 58.03 4.21 8.18
N PHE A 5 58.64 5.33 8.57
CA PHE A 5 57.94 6.39 9.32
C PHE A 5 56.92 7.16 8.47
N PHE A 6 57.19 7.33 7.18
CA PHE A 6 56.28 8.06 6.28
C PHE A 6 54.98 7.27 5.99
N VAL A 7 55.07 5.94 5.91
CA VAL A 7 53.90 5.07 5.67
C VAL A 7 52.97 5.03 6.89
N ILE A 8 53.52 5.06 8.11
CA ILE A 8 52.72 5.06 9.35
C ILE A 8 52.00 6.40 9.55
N ALA A 9 52.65 7.52 9.21
CA ALA A 9 52.03 8.85 9.28
C ALA A 9 50.90 9.02 8.25
N ALA A 10 51.07 8.51 7.02
CA ALA A 10 50.02 8.54 5.99
C ALA A 10 48.81 7.67 6.36
N ALA A 11 49.03 6.46 6.92
CA ALA A 11 47.95 5.57 7.35
C ALA A 11 47.15 6.11 8.57
N MET A 12 47.78 6.93 9.42
CA MET A 12 47.12 7.61 10.54
C MET A 12 46.25 8.79 10.06
N LEU A 13 46.68 9.55 9.04
CA LEU A 13 45.86 10.61 8.44
C LEU A 13 44.64 10.06 7.70
N ASP A 14 44.77 8.92 7.02
CA ASP A 14 43.65 8.35 6.25
C ASP A 14 42.50 7.88 7.17
N ARG A 15 42.85 7.32 8.34
CA ARG A 15 41.88 6.88 9.36
C ARG A 15 41.15 8.05 10.03
N THR A 16 41.82 9.18 10.25
CA THR A 16 41.19 10.35 10.90
C THR A 16 40.25 11.09 9.95
N VAL A 17 40.59 11.18 8.66
CA VAL A 17 39.70 11.76 7.63
C VAL A 17 38.44 10.90 7.43
N CYS A 18 38.59 9.57 7.41
CA CYS A 18 37.44 8.65 7.35
C CYS A 18 36.53 8.76 8.57
N ALA A 19 37.10 8.87 9.78
CA ALA A 19 36.34 9.03 11.02
C ALA A 19 35.58 10.38 11.07
N ALA A 20 36.21 11.47 10.61
CA ALA A 20 35.58 12.79 10.54
C ALA A 20 34.42 12.82 9.51
N ALA A 21 34.60 12.16 8.36
CA ALA A 21 33.56 12.03 7.35
C ALA A 21 32.36 11.18 7.83
N GLN A 22 32.62 10.12 8.61
CA GLN A 22 31.56 9.30 9.22
C GLN A 22 30.77 10.07 10.29
N LEU A 23 31.45 10.91 11.09
CA LEU A 23 30.80 11.80 12.06
C LEU A 23 29.87 12.80 11.36
N GLN A 24 30.36 13.50 10.33
CA GLN A 24 29.53 14.43 9.55
C GLN A 24 28.34 13.74 8.85
N ALA A 25 28.55 12.55 8.28
CA ALA A 25 27.48 11.78 7.65
C ALA A 25 26.43 11.28 8.66
N GLY A 26 26.85 10.99 9.90
CA GLY A 26 25.97 10.68 11.03
C GLY A 26 25.09 11.88 11.38
N ASP A 27 25.68 13.07 11.53
CA ASP A 27 24.97 14.30 11.89
C ASP A 27 23.91 14.70 10.86
N ILE A 28 24.19 14.56 9.56
CA ILE A 28 23.21 14.83 8.49
C ILE A 28 22.03 13.85 8.57
N LYS A 29 22.29 12.57 8.84
CA LYS A 29 21.24 11.54 8.99
C LYS A 29 20.40 11.79 10.23
N VAL A 30 21.03 12.18 11.34
CA VAL A 30 20.34 12.54 12.59
C VAL A 30 19.45 13.76 12.37
N ALA A 31 19.94 14.81 11.73
CA ALA A 31 19.16 16.00 11.42
C ALA A 31 17.93 15.69 10.56
N LYS A 32 18.09 14.81 9.56
CA LYS A 32 16.99 14.35 8.70
C LYS A 32 15.97 13.48 9.43
N LEU A 33 16.41 12.66 10.38
CA LEU A 33 15.51 11.85 11.21
C LEU A 33 14.74 12.72 12.19
N LEU A 34 15.40 13.71 12.80
CA LEU A 34 14.77 14.66 13.71
C LEU A 34 13.77 15.58 13.01
N SER A 35 14.06 16.04 11.79
CA SER A 35 13.10 16.85 11.03
C SER A 35 11.84 16.05 10.69
N ARG A 36 11.99 14.77 10.30
CA ARG A 36 10.86 13.87 10.08
C ARG A 36 10.12 13.53 11.36
N ALA A 37 10.83 13.34 12.47
CA ALA A 37 10.22 13.07 13.78
C ALA A 37 9.38 14.26 14.24
N LYS A 38 9.88 15.48 14.05
CA LYS A 38 9.14 16.71 14.33
C LYS A 38 7.90 16.83 13.44
N GLN A 39 8.04 16.56 12.15
CA GLN A 39 6.89 16.58 11.22
C GLN A 39 5.83 15.53 11.58
N ALA A 40 6.24 14.33 12.00
CA ALA A 40 5.33 13.29 12.48
C ALA A 40 4.60 13.73 13.77
N SER A 41 5.33 14.36 14.69
CA SER A 41 4.77 14.93 15.91
C SER A 41 3.76 16.05 15.60
N GLU A 42 4.09 16.99 14.70
CA GLU A 42 3.17 18.04 14.23
C GLU A 42 1.94 17.48 13.50
N ALA A 43 2.06 16.30 12.87
CA ALA A 43 0.94 15.58 12.30
C ALA A 43 0.09 14.81 13.34
N GLY A 44 0.47 14.83 14.61
CA GLY A 44 -0.20 14.09 15.69
C GLY A 44 0.18 12.60 15.77
N ASP A 45 1.14 12.14 14.97
CA ASP A 45 1.70 10.78 15.04
C ASP A 45 2.87 10.74 16.04
N MET A 46 2.51 10.70 17.32
CA MET A 46 3.48 10.67 18.43
C MET A 46 4.29 9.38 18.49
N SER A 47 3.66 8.24 18.17
CA SER A 47 4.34 6.95 18.17
C SER A 47 5.36 6.88 17.04
N GLY A 48 5.02 7.35 15.84
CA GLY A 48 5.95 7.48 14.72
C GLY A 48 7.10 8.44 15.02
N ALA A 49 6.81 9.58 15.68
CA ALA A 49 7.83 10.53 16.11
C ALA A 49 8.84 9.92 17.09
N GLU A 50 8.38 9.11 18.07
CA GLU A 50 9.25 8.45 19.05
C GLU A 50 10.12 7.36 18.40
N VAL A 51 9.58 6.60 17.46
CA VAL A 51 10.36 5.62 16.67
C VAL A 51 11.46 6.33 15.87
N LEU A 52 11.15 7.46 15.24
CA LEU A 52 12.13 8.24 14.48
C LEU A 52 13.22 8.85 15.37
N TRP A 53 12.85 9.35 16.55
CA TRP A 53 13.81 9.85 17.54
C TRP A 53 14.72 8.73 18.09
N SER A 54 14.15 7.58 18.45
CA SER A 54 14.95 6.44 18.94
C SER A 54 15.95 5.97 17.89
N LYS A 55 15.57 5.98 16.61
CA LYS A 55 16.47 5.71 15.48
C LYS A 55 17.53 6.79 15.29
N ALA A 56 17.26 8.06 15.58
CA ALA A 56 18.29 9.09 15.59
C ALA A 56 19.32 8.84 16.71
N ARG A 57 18.87 8.36 17.86
CA ARG A 57 19.72 8.03 19.02
C ARG A 57 20.68 6.87 18.78
N THR A 58 20.34 5.93 17.89
CA THR A 58 21.29 4.87 17.49
C THR A 58 22.50 5.41 16.74
N PHE A 59 22.38 6.57 16.09
CA PHE A 59 23.50 7.24 15.42
C PHE A 59 24.22 8.22 16.35
N ASN A 60 23.50 8.91 17.23
CA ASN A 60 24.06 9.79 18.25
C ASN A 60 23.50 9.47 19.64
N PRO A 61 24.22 8.69 20.47
CA PRO A 61 23.75 8.27 21.79
C PRO A 61 23.57 9.40 22.81
N SER A 62 24.25 10.54 22.63
CA SER A 62 24.19 11.70 23.52
C SER A 62 23.04 12.66 23.19
N LEU A 63 22.21 12.33 22.19
CA LEU A 63 21.08 13.14 21.79
C LEU A 63 20.02 13.23 22.91
N ALA A 64 19.79 14.45 23.40
CA ALA A 64 18.77 14.72 24.40
C ALA A 64 17.35 14.45 23.85
N ARG A 65 16.42 14.05 24.72
CA ARG A 65 15.02 13.87 24.34
C ARG A 65 14.39 15.25 24.09
N PRO A 66 13.81 15.51 22.91
CA PRO A 66 13.19 16.79 22.62
C PRO A 66 11.89 17.00 23.40
N ALA A 67 11.69 18.20 23.94
CA ALA A 67 10.52 18.53 24.76
C ALA A 67 9.18 18.45 23.99
N TRP A 68 9.19 18.58 22.66
CA TRP A 68 7.99 18.43 21.81
C TRP A 68 7.50 16.98 21.71
N LEU A 69 8.34 16.00 22.05
CA LEU A 69 7.95 14.58 22.06
C LEU A 69 7.05 14.23 23.27
N ASP A 70 7.18 15.01 24.35
CA ASP A 70 6.41 14.85 25.59
C ASP A 70 5.14 15.72 25.60
N GLN A 71 4.97 16.60 24.62
CA GLN A 71 3.77 17.42 24.49
C GLN A 71 2.65 16.56 23.93
N VAL A 72 1.52 16.50 24.64
CA VAL A 72 0.28 15.98 24.06
C VAL A 72 -0.20 17.01 23.04
N ILE A 73 0.16 16.82 21.77
CA ILE A 73 -0.35 17.66 20.68
C ILE A 73 -1.81 17.27 20.49
N GLU A 74 -2.71 18.21 20.75
CA GLU A 74 -4.12 18.06 20.43
C GLU A 74 -4.25 17.77 18.93
N PRO A 75 -5.13 16.82 18.53
CA PRO A 75 -5.26 16.43 17.14
C PRO A 75 -5.54 17.67 16.30
N ASN A 76 -4.63 17.97 15.36
CA ASN A 76 -4.75 19.14 14.50
C ASN A 76 -6.06 19.05 13.71
N PRO A 77 -7.03 19.96 13.94
CA PRO A 77 -8.33 19.91 13.27
C PRO A 77 -8.23 20.14 11.75
N TYR A 78 -7.07 20.58 11.26
CA TYR A 78 -6.77 20.80 9.84
C TYR A 78 -5.94 19.69 9.20
N ARG A 79 -5.68 18.58 9.91
CA ARG A 79 -5.00 17.43 9.30
C ARG A 79 -5.91 16.83 8.24
N GLU A 80 -5.41 16.69 7.02
CA GLU A 80 -6.12 15.92 6.00
C GLU A 80 -6.23 14.46 6.47
N PRO A 81 -7.45 13.89 6.50
CA PRO A 81 -7.66 12.52 6.95
C PRO A 81 -6.92 11.57 6.02
N THR A 82 -6.28 10.55 6.59
CA THR A 82 -5.64 9.50 5.80
C THR A 82 -6.69 8.69 5.06
N LEU A 83 -6.29 8.03 3.96
CA LEU A 83 -7.19 7.19 3.17
C LEU A 83 -7.92 6.15 4.04
N GLU A 84 -7.22 5.55 5.01
CA GLU A 84 -7.78 4.55 5.91
C GLU A 84 -8.83 5.14 6.86
N GLU A 85 -8.56 6.32 7.42
CA GLU A 85 -9.51 7.06 8.26
C GLU A 85 -10.74 7.49 7.44
N MET A 86 -10.55 7.92 6.18
CA MET A 86 -11.64 8.26 5.27
C MET A 86 -12.50 7.04 4.94
N LEU A 87 -11.89 5.90 4.60
CA LEU A 87 -12.60 4.66 4.32
C LEU A 87 -13.39 4.18 5.55
N ALA A 88 -12.78 4.27 6.74
CA ALA A 88 -13.45 3.92 7.99
C ALA A 88 -14.65 4.85 8.26
N ALA A 89 -14.47 6.17 8.09
CA ALA A 89 -15.56 7.14 8.26
C ALA A 89 -16.71 6.89 7.27
N ILE A 90 -16.39 6.68 5.99
CA ILE A 90 -17.39 6.39 4.94
C ILE A 90 -18.15 5.09 5.24
N SER A 91 -17.48 4.07 5.80
CA SER A 91 -18.12 2.80 6.13
C SER A 91 -19.20 2.90 7.23
N GLN A 92 -19.14 3.94 8.06
CA GLN A 92 -20.11 4.20 9.14
C GLN A 92 -21.21 5.18 8.72
N MET A 93 -21.09 5.83 7.57
CA MET A 93 -22.07 6.79 7.08
C MET A 93 -23.28 6.11 6.44
N PRO A 94 -24.44 6.79 6.39
CA PRO A 94 -25.58 6.34 5.60
C PRO A 94 -25.22 6.15 4.13
N TYR A 95 -25.77 5.11 3.51
CA TYR A 95 -25.42 4.72 2.14
C TYR A 95 -25.55 5.85 1.11
N LEU A 96 -26.60 6.67 1.20
CA LEU A 96 -26.83 7.78 0.26
C LEU A 96 -25.70 8.83 0.30
N GLU A 97 -25.24 9.17 1.50
CA GLU A 97 -24.15 10.13 1.70
C GLU A 97 -22.81 9.50 1.27
N ALA A 98 -22.56 8.27 1.72
CA ALA A 98 -21.38 7.49 1.36
C ALA A 98 -21.23 7.33 -0.17
N LYS A 99 -22.33 7.07 -0.88
CA LYS A 99 -22.36 6.92 -2.35
C LYS A 99 -21.83 8.18 -3.05
N SER A 100 -22.34 9.36 -2.67
CA SER A 100 -21.93 10.62 -3.28
C SER A 100 -20.45 10.93 -3.05
N LEU A 101 -19.94 10.64 -1.84
CA LEU A 101 -18.54 10.81 -1.50
C LEU A 101 -17.64 9.82 -2.24
N LEU A 102 -18.04 8.56 -2.31
CA LEU A 102 -17.31 7.52 -3.04
C LEU A 102 -17.22 7.84 -4.53
N GLU A 103 -18.30 8.32 -5.14
CA GLU A 103 -18.30 8.75 -6.55
C GLU A 103 -17.37 9.95 -6.79
N ALA A 104 -17.40 10.95 -5.90
CA ALA A 104 -16.49 12.08 -5.98
C ALA A 104 -15.00 11.67 -5.81
N LEU A 105 -14.72 10.76 -4.88
CA LEU A 105 -13.37 10.24 -4.64
C LEU A 105 -12.88 9.36 -5.80
N LEU A 106 -13.73 8.48 -6.33
CA LEU A 106 -13.41 7.66 -7.50
C LEU A 106 -13.29 8.49 -8.79
N THR A 107 -13.93 9.65 -8.88
CA THR A 107 -13.70 10.59 -9.99
C THR A 107 -12.28 11.17 -9.94
N LYS A 108 -11.78 11.48 -8.74
CA LYS A 108 -10.40 11.96 -8.54
C LYS A 108 -9.37 10.84 -8.68
N GLU A 109 -9.67 9.67 -8.12
CA GLU A 109 -8.80 8.51 -8.07
C GLU A 109 -9.48 7.27 -8.64
N PRO A 110 -9.64 7.17 -9.97
CA PRO A 110 -10.39 6.08 -10.58
C PRO A 110 -9.74 4.73 -10.29
N SER A 111 -8.41 4.66 -10.22
CA SER A 111 -7.65 3.42 -10.02
C SER A 111 -7.62 2.93 -8.57
N ASN A 112 -8.25 3.63 -7.63
CA ASN A 112 -8.19 3.28 -6.22
C ASN A 112 -9.07 2.04 -5.92
N ARG A 113 -8.41 0.88 -5.84
CA ARG A 113 -9.06 -0.42 -5.64
C ARG A 113 -9.81 -0.55 -4.31
N PRO A 114 -9.23 -0.22 -3.13
CA PRO A 114 -9.96 -0.36 -1.87
C PRO A 114 -11.22 0.51 -1.81
N LEU A 115 -11.22 1.70 -2.43
CA LEU A 115 -12.41 2.53 -2.56
C LEU A 115 -13.53 1.85 -3.37
N ARG A 116 -13.19 1.21 -4.51
CA ARG A 116 -14.18 0.47 -5.30
C ARG A 116 -14.71 -0.76 -4.56
N GLU A 117 -13.86 -1.48 -3.84
CA GLU A 117 -14.27 -2.64 -3.04
C GLU A 117 -15.22 -2.23 -1.90
N LEU A 118 -14.96 -1.08 -1.25
CA LEU A 118 -15.88 -0.51 -0.26
C LEU A 118 -17.22 -0.11 -0.90
N TYR A 119 -17.19 0.56 -2.05
CA TYR A 119 -18.42 0.95 -2.75
C TYR A 119 -19.24 -0.28 -3.15
N PHE A 120 -18.61 -1.29 -3.74
CA PHE A 120 -19.27 -2.54 -4.10
C PHE A 120 -19.93 -3.21 -2.88
N ARG A 121 -19.25 -3.25 -1.73
CA ARG A 121 -19.78 -3.84 -0.49
C ARG A 121 -21.02 -3.09 0.00
N LEU A 122 -20.93 -1.77 0.12
CA LEU A 122 -22.02 -0.93 0.59
C LEU A 122 -23.23 -0.98 -0.35
N ALA A 123 -23.00 -0.98 -1.67
CA ALA A 123 -24.06 -1.10 -2.67
C ALA A 123 -24.78 -2.46 -2.57
N LYS A 124 -24.02 -3.54 -2.34
CA LYS A 124 -24.58 -4.88 -2.13
C LYS A 124 -25.41 -4.99 -0.85
N GLU A 125 -24.95 -4.39 0.25
CA GLU A 125 -25.68 -4.37 1.52
C GLU A 125 -27.00 -3.59 1.43
N ASN A 126 -27.07 -2.57 0.55
CA ASN A 126 -28.25 -1.74 0.34
C ASN A 126 -29.09 -2.15 -0.87
N LEU A 127 -28.79 -3.28 -1.51
CA LEU A 127 -29.52 -3.84 -2.66
C LEU A 127 -29.58 -2.88 -3.90
N ASP A 128 -28.57 -2.03 -4.09
CA ASP A 128 -28.43 -1.18 -5.28
C ASP A 128 -27.75 -1.98 -6.41
N GLU A 129 -28.56 -2.76 -7.14
CA GLU A 129 -28.11 -3.66 -8.20
C GLU A 129 -27.42 -2.92 -9.37
N ASP A 130 -27.84 -1.69 -9.67
CA ASP A 130 -27.26 -0.90 -10.76
C ASP A 130 -25.82 -0.47 -10.42
N ALA A 131 -25.61 0.02 -9.19
CA ALA A 131 -24.29 0.36 -8.71
C ALA A 131 -23.39 -0.88 -8.58
N VAL A 132 -23.94 -2.01 -8.12
CA VAL A 132 -23.22 -3.29 -8.02
C VAL A 132 -22.74 -3.76 -9.39
N ALA A 133 -23.62 -3.78 -10.40
CA ALA A 133 -23.27 -4.23 -11.75
C ALA A 133 -22.18 -3.35 -12.39
N SER A 134 -22.30 -2.03 -12.23
CA SER A 134 -21.30 -1.06 -12.68
C SER A 134 -19.94 -1.32 -12.03
N GLN A 135 -19.87 -1.38 -10.70
CA GLN A 135 -18.60 -1.56 -9.99
C GLN A 135 -17.98 -2.95 -10.23
N LEU A 136 -18.79 -4.00 -10.36
CA LEU A 136 -18.33 -5.35 -10.64
C LEU A 136 -17.61 -5.44 -11.99
N SER A 137 -18.15 -4.78 -13.02
CA SER A 137 -17.53 -4.73 -14.36
C SER A 137 -16.13 -4.09 -14.32
N LEU A 138 -15.95 -3.10 -13.44
CA LEU A 138 -14.71 -2.36 -13.28
C LEU A 138 -13.69 -3.07 -12.38
N LEU A 139 -14.15 -3.84 -11.39
CA LEU A 139 -13.31 -4.62 -10.47
C LEU A 139 -12.83 -5.94 -11.08
N TYR A 140 -13.67 -6.60 -11.86
CA TYR A 140 -13.39 -7.94 -12.41
C TYR A 140 -13.66 -8.02 -13.92
N PRO A 141 -12.88 -7.32 -14.75
CA PRO A 141 -13.07 -7.30 -16.20
C PRO A 141 -13.01 -8.71 -16.84
N ASN A 142 -12.26 -9.64 -16.23
CA ASN A 142 -12.06 -10.99 -16.74
C ASN A 142 -13.07 -12.04 -16.23
N HIS A 143 -14.02 -11.68 -15.36
CA HIS A 143 -14.94 -12.66 -14.78
C HIS A 143 -15.92 -13.22 -15.82
N TYR A 144 -16.34 -12.40 -16.78
CA TYR A 144 -17.18 -12.85 -17.89
C TYR A 144 -16.44 -13.80 -18.83
N LEU A 145 -15.15 -13.52 -19.10
CA LEU A 145 -14.32 -14.32 -19.99
C LEU A 145 -14.04 -15.71 -19.41
N MET A 146 -13.73 -15.80 -18.11
CA MET A 146 -13.57 -17.10 -17.43
C MET A 146 -14.87 -17.90 -17.39
N ARG A 147 -16.00 -17.23 -17.17
CA ARG A 147 -17.32 -17.88 -17.18
C ARG A 147 -17.65 -18.42 -18.58
N PHE A 148 -17.40 -17.62 -19.62
CA PHE A 148 -17.56 -18.03 -21.01
C PHE A 148 -16.66 -19.22 -21.37
N LEU A 149 -15.38 -19.18 -21.00
CA LEU A 149 -14.42 -20.25 -21.28
C LEU A 149 -14.85 -21.58 -20.62
N ARG A 150 -15.38 -21.53 -19.39
CA ARG A 150 -15.90 -22.72 -18.70
C ARG A 150 -17.09 -23.34 -19.43
N TYR A 151 -18.06 -22.53 -19.85
CA TYR A 151 -19.22 -23.04 -20.61
C TYR A 151 -18.81 -23.55 -22.00
N PHE A 152 -17.86 -22.88 -22.65
CA PHE A 152 -17.32 -23.32 -23.94
C PHE A 152 -16.61 -24.67 -23.84
N LEU A 153 -15.85 -24.90 -22.77
CA LEU A 153 -15.19 -26.20 -22.53
C LEU A 153 -16.21 -27.33 -22.32
N VAL A 154 -17.27 -27.07 -21.56
CA VAL A 154 -18.37 -28.05 -21.38
C VAL A 154 -19.06 -28.36 -22.71
N LEU A 155 -19.29 -27.35 -23.55
CA LEU A 155 -19.87 -27.53 -24.88
C LEU A 155 -18.99 -28.42 -25.77
N ILE A 156 -17.67 -28.19 -25.79
CA ILE A 156 -16.72 -29.02 -26.56
C ILE A 156 -16.77 -30.47 -26.11
N ILE A 157 -16.78 -30.72 -24.79
CA ILE A 157 -16.87 -32.08 -24.25
C ILE A 157 -18.19 -32.73 -24.69
N PHE A 158 -19.30 -32.00 -24.63
CA PHE A 158 -20.60 -32.52 -25.05
C PHE A 158 -20.63 -32.89 -26.54
N LEU A 159 -20.07 -32.02 -27.41
CA LEU A 159 -19.91 -32.28 -28.83
C LEU A 159 -19.02 -33.49 -29.11
N ALA A 160 -17.94 -33.66 -28.37
CA ALA A 160 -17.04 -34.81 -28.52
C ALA A 160 -17.76 -36.13 -28.15
N VAL A 161 -18.56 -36.13 -27.08
CA VAL A 161 -19.35 -37.31 -26.68
C VAL A 161 -20.46 -37.60 -27.71
N ALA A 162 -21.16 -36.58 -28.20
CA ALA A 162 -22.15 -36.73 -29.25
C ALA A 162 -21.53 -37.29 -30.54
N TRP A 163 -20.34 -36.82 -30.92
CA TRP A 163 -19.62 -37.36 -32.06
C TRP A 163 -19.23 -38.83 -31.86
N GLN A 164 -18.69 -39.18 -30.70
CA GLN A 164 -18.29 -40.56 -30.40
C GLN A 164 -19.48 -41.52 -30.42
N THR A 165 -20.64 -41.08 -29.91
CA THR A 165 -21.87 -41.89 -29.92
C THR A 165 -22.44 -42.08 -31.32
N VAL A 166 -22.45 -41.04 -32.17
CA VAL A 166 -22.83 -41.18 -33.59
C VAL A 166 -21.90 -42.13 -34.31
N LYS A 167 -20.58 -41.98 -34.13
CA LYS A 167 -19.60 -42.87 -34.77
C LYS A 167 -19.79 -44.32 -34.34
N LEU A 168 -20.06 -44.56 -33.05
CA LEU A 168 -20.31 -45.91 -32.53
C LEU A 168 -21.62 -46.50 -33.08
N TYR A 169 -22.64 -45.67 -33.27
CA TYR A 169 -23.91 -46.09 -33.86
C TYR A 169 -23.73 -46.51 -35.33
N ASP A 170 -22.98 -45.73 -36.11
CA ASP A 170 -22.68 -46.05 -37.51
C ASP A 170 -21.89 -47.36 -37.63
N ASP A 171 -20.88 -47.56 -36.77
CA ASP A 171 -20.04 -48.78 -36.75
C ASP A 171 -20.86 -50.04 -36.39
N TYR A 172 -21.87 -49.90 -35.52
CA TYR A 172 -22.77 -50.99 -35.15
C TYR A 172 -23.79 -51.34 -36.26
N HIS A 173 -24.19 -50.36 -37.09
CA HIS A 173 -25.16 -50.57 -38.16
C HIS A 173 -24.51 -50.99 -39.49
N SER A 174 -23.21 -50.76 -39.68
CA SER A 174 -22.49 -51.17 -40.89
C SER A 174 -21.87 -52.58 -40.81
N SER A 175 -22.06 -53.30 -39.70
CA SER A 175 -21.52 -54.64 -39.45
C SER A 175 -22.60 -55.72 -39.48
#